data_AF-U6RJK1-F1
#
_entry.id   AF-U6RJK1-F1
#
_cell.length_a   1.000
_cell.length_b   1.000
_cell.length_c   1.000
_cell.angle_alpha   90.00
_cell.angle_beta   90.00
_cell.angle_gamma   90.00
#
_symmetry.space_group_name_H-M   'P 1'
#
loop_
_entity.id
_entity.type
_entity.pdbx_description
1 polymer ?
#
loop_
_entity_poly.entity_id
_entity_poly.type
_entity_poly.pdbx_seq_one_letter_code
_entity_poly.pdbx_strand_id
1 'polypeptide(L)'
;MKCHIDVTNGIKYIQGIDGYSKLEIADYIELHESSMIMIGLIIDRKEYWYWGRNHIQYSKLWGCIDYMGNVIVPFIYSNMKREFNLITAEIEEEGICFPNYRHYYFNLRGVPVIYSSKKEMPEWDWVEHSDNEKILIAQKGGKQGIIRKDGSVFLEPKYKKIKIDFSIPLIKCFYDDSIVAEIHYRKDLKLWRFLPKGCTYVSFFEDLYILRRKDGLLFVTDKNYNMILYPWFDEIDICSNCYIVRKNNKWGIISRNKNINIEGLKNPVPAPITRIEFDAIKKKGFGGSRAIIVKNNLQGVFDLKNEKMMCSPCISVEYQIFPHTLNDNAIAFKTTKHQYGYFDLDGHLLFEIKIEDDKINESSIRAFRNGKVYLESNKYQYVFNKDGSYERTRIVQRYWGETYHNYDAERWDALTDGMEGDYPGSGVDYDMLGFD
;
A
#
# COMPACT_ATOMS: atom_id res chain seq x y z
N MET A 1 -11.27 -39.81 -0.38
CA MET A 1 -12.71 -39.82 -0.04
C MET A 1 -13.44 -40.55 -1.14
N LYS A 2 -14.42 -41.42 -0.82
CA LYS A 2 -15.12 -42.25 -1.81
C LYS A 2 -16.59 -41.86 -1.87
N CYS A 3 -17.08 -41.60 -3.07
CA CYS A 3 -18.41 -41.15 -3.37
C CYS A 3 -19.16 -42.17 -4.21
N HIS A 4 -20.49 -42.10 -4.17
CA HIS A 4 -21.38 -42.95 -4.96
C HIS A 4 -22.33 -42.07 -5.77
N ILE A 5 -22.54 -42.42 -7.05
CA ILE A 5 -23.52 -41.77 -7.91
C ILE A 5 -24.76 -42.64 -7.97
N ASP A 6 -25.90 -42.06 -7.59
CA ASP A 6 -27.21 -42.70 -7.69
C ASP A 6 -28.07 -41.97 -8.71
N VAL A 7 -28.94 -42.72 -9.37
CA VAL A 7 -29.98 -42.16 -10.25
C VAL A 7 -31.34 -42.40 -9.62
N THR A 8 -32.09 -41.34 -9.36
CA THR A 8 -33.46 -41.43 -8.84
C THR A 8 -34.35 -40.56 -9.72
N ASN A 9 -35.37 -41.18 -10.34
CA ASN A 9 -36.29 -40.50 -11.27
C ASN A 9 -35.58 -39.75 -12.42
N GLY A 10 -34.49 -40.32 -12.93
CA GLY A 10 -33.68 -39.71 -14.01
C GLY A 10 -32.74 -38.59 -13.58
N ILE A 11 -32.78 -38.17 -12.31
CA ILE A 11 -31.87 -37.17 -11.74
C ILE A 11 -30.68 -37.89 -11.11
N LYS A 12 -29.47 -37.43 -11.44
CA LYS A 12 -28.22 -37.96 -10.87
C LYS A 12 -27.90 -37.24 -9.56
N TYR A 13 -27.47 -38.00 -8.58
CA TYR A 13 -27.03 -37.49 -7.29
C TYR A 13 -25.69 -38.08 -6.90
N ILE A 14 -24.91 -37.33 -6.13
CA ILE A 14 -23.70 -37.84 -5.49
C ILE A 14 -23.92 -37.91 -3.97
N GLN A 15 -23.41 -38.97 -3.35
CA GLN A 15 -23.40 -39.17 -1.90
C GLN A 15 -21.98 -39.41 -1.39
N GLY A 16 -21.72 -39.03 -0.14
CA GLY A 16 -20.47 -39.35 0.57
C GLY A 16 -19.37 -38.29 0.53
N ILE A 17 -19.66 -37.07 0.03
CA ILE A 17 -18.72 -35.94 0.06
C ILE A 17 -18.56 -35.40 1.49
N ASP A 18 -19.59 -35.49 2.33
CA ASP A 18 -19.57 -35.11 3.76
C ASP A 18 -20.12 -36.22 4.68
N GLY A 19 -20.38 -37.41 4.13
CA GLY A 19 -20.87 -38.60 4.84
C GLY A 19 -22.39 -38.74 4.95
N TYR A 20 -23.20 -37.70 4.71
CA TYR A 20 -24.66 -37.78 4.88
C TYR A 20 -25.48 -37.08 3.79
N SER A 21 -24.95 -36.06 3.11
CA SER A 21 -25.73 -35.29 2.15
C SER A 21 -25.73 -35.93 0.76
N LYS A 22 -26.92 -35.91 0.15
CA LYS A 22 -27.17 -36.32 -1.23
C LYS A 22 -27.30 -35.03 -2.05
N LEU A 23 -26.29 -34.73 -2.87
CA LEU A 23 -26.24 -33.51 -3.68
C LEU A 23 -26.62 -33.81 -5.12
N GLU A 24 -27.44 -32.96 -5.72
CA GLU A 24 -27.85 -33.09 -7.11
C GLU A 24 -26.70 -32.72 -8.06
N ILE A 25 -26.51 -33.54 -9.09
CA ILE A 25 -25.53 -33.29 -10.14
C ILE A 25 -26.21 -32.47 -11.24
N ALA A 26 -25.75 -31.24 -11.44
CA ALA A 26 -26.17 -30.40 -12.56
C ALA A 26 -25.43 -30.75 -13.86
N ASP A 27 -24.13 -31.03 -13.75
CA ASP A 27 -23.26 -31.26 -14.88
C ASP A 27 -22.45 -32.53 -14.68
N TYR A 28 -22.34 -33.33 -15.74
CA TYR A 28 -21.63 -34.61 -15.74
C TYR A 28 -20.87 -34.73 -17.06
N ILE A 29 -19.54 -34.57 -17.00
CA ILE A 29 -18.69 -34.51 -18.19
C ILE A 29 -17.61 -35.59 -18.09
N GLU A 30 -17.70 -36.58 -18.97
CA GLU A 30 -16.69 -37.64 -19.07
C GLU A 30 -15.46 -37.12 -19.83
N LEU A 31 -14.31 -37.19 -19.18
CA LEU A 31 -13.03 -36.80 -19.77
C LEU A 31 -12.43 -38.05 -20.43
N HIS A 32 -13.00 -38.42 -21.58
CA HIS A 32 -12.51 -39.52 -22.43
C HIS A 32 -10.98 -39.37 -22.60
N GLU A 33 -10.25 -40.47 -22.32
CA GLU A 33 -8.78 -40.62 -22.21
C GLU A 33 -8.18 -40.60 -20.78
N SER A 34 -8.91 -40.13 -19.76
CA SER A 34 -8.32 -39.92 -18.42
C SER A 34 -8.89 -40.75 -17.27
N SER A 35 -9.93 -41.53 -17.55
CA SER A 35 -10.68 -42.28 -16.52
C SER A 35 -11.31 -41.42 -15.41
N MET A 36 -11.56 -40.15 -15.72
CA MET A 36 -12.07 -39.15 -14.78
C MET A 36 -13.38 -38.52 -15.27
N ILE A 37 -14.23 -38.16 -14.32
CA ILE A 37 -15.52 -37.51 -14.54
C ILE A 37 -15.48 -36.16 -13.82
N MET A 38 -15.71 -35.07 -14.58
CA MET A 38 -15.88 -33.73 -14.04
C MET A 38 -17.36 -33.49 -13.71
N ILE A 39 -17.63 -33.02 -12.50
CA ILE A 39 -18.98 -32.93 -11.95
C ILE A 39 -19.23 -31.54 -11.37
N GLY A 40 -20.38 -30.95 -11.73
CA GLY A 40 -20.92 -29.74 -11.12
C GLY A 40 -22.09 -30.08 -10.19
N LEU A 41 -21.94 -29.77 -8.90
CA LEU A 41 -22.95 -30.05 -7.86
C LEU A 41 -23.76 -28.82 -7.53
N ILE A 42 -25.09 -28.96 -7.47
CA ILE A 42 -25.97 -27.87 -7.04
C ILE A 42 -25.86 -27.72 -5.53
N ILE A 43 -25.46 -26.53 -5.07
CA ILE A 43 -25.38 -26.18 -3.64
C ILE A 43 -26.47 -25.21 -3.20
N ASP A 44 -27.01 -24.41 -4.12
CA ASP A 44 -28.10 -23.48 -3.85
C ASP A 44 -28.92 -23.23 -5.11
N ARG A 45 -30.21 -22.92 -4.93
CA ARG A 45 -31.16 -22.59 -6.00
C ARG A 45 -31.87 -21.30 -5.62
N LYS A 46 -31.62 -20.24 -6.39
CA LYS A 46 -32.33 -18.96 -6.27
C LYS A 46 -33.32 -18.81 -7.41
N GLU A 47 -34.56 -18.49 -7.07
CA GLU A 47 -35.59 -18.15 -8.03
C GLU A 47 -35.88 -16.66 -7.93
N TYR A 48 -35.91 -15.98 -9.07
CA TYR A 48 -36.23 -14.56 -9.12
C TYR A 48 -37.05 -14.24 -10.37
N TRP A 49 -37.95 -13.28 -10.21
CA TRP A 49 -38.81 -12.80 -11.28
C TRP A 49 -38.12 -11.61 -11.96
N TYR A 50 -37.86 -11.74 -13.26
CA TYR A 50 -37.31 -10.66 -14.06
C TYR A 50 -37.99 -10.64 -15.42
N TRP A 51 -38.43 -9.46 -15.86
CA TRP A 51 -39.07 -9.25 -17.18
C TRP A 51 -40.22 -10.21 -17.51
N GLY A 52 -41.09 -10.48 -16.53
CA GLY A 52 -42.28 -11.30 -16.76
C GLY A 52 -42.01 -12.81 -16.85
N ARG A 53 -40.81 -13.27 -16.46
CA ARG A 53 -40.43 -14.68 -16.44
C ARG A 53 -39.79 -15.05 -15.10
N ASN A 54 -40.03 -16.29 -14.66
CA ASN A 54 -39.27 -16.90 -13.58
C ASN A 54 -37.90 -17.32 -14.12
N HIS A 55 -36.85 -16.83 -13.47
CA HIS A 55 -35.46 -17.26 -13.68
C HIS A 55 -35.01 -18.10 -12.50
N ILE A 56 -34.28 -19.18 -12.79
CA ILE A 56 -33.67 -20.03 -11.78
C ILE A 56 -32.16 -19.94 -11.96
N GLN A 57 -31.46 -19.54 -10.91
CA GLN A 57 -30.00 -19.53 -10.84
C GLN A 57 -29.54 -20.57 -9.84
N TYR A 58 -28.63 -21.43 -10.28
CA TYR A 58 -28.00 -22.43 -9.43
C TYR A 58 -26.59 -21.96 -9.06
N SER A 59 -26.27 -22.03 -7.77
CA SER A 59 -24.88 -21.98 -7.33
C SER A 59 -24.31 -23.39 -7.37
N LYS A 60 -23.11 -23.55 -7.91
CA LYS A 60 -22.47 -24.85 -8.10
C LYS A 60 -21.11 -24.93 -7.43
N LEU A 61 -20.74 -26.13 -7.00
CA LEU A 61 -19.35 -26.49 -6.71
C LEU A 61 -18.89 -27.60 -7.65
N TRP A 62 -17.72 -27.41 -8.23
CA TRP A 62 -17.12 -28.30 -9.21
C TRP A 62 -15.97 -29.08 -8.61
N GLY A 63 -15.85 -30.33 -9.05
CA GLY A 63 -14.80 -31.27 -8.69
C GLY A 63 -14.69 -32.38 -9.71
N CYS A 64 -13.76 -33.32 -9.48
CA CYS A 64 -13.57 -34.48 -10.34
C CYS A 64 -13.46 -35.74 -9.52
N ILE A 65 -14.04 -36.83 -10.03
CA ILE A 65 -13.93 -38.17 -9.46
C ILE A 65 -13.38 -39.14 -10.50
N ASP A 66 -12.74 -40.22 -10.05
CA ASP A 66 -12.46 -41.37 -10.91
C ASP A 66 -13.68 -42.31 -11.03
N TYR A 67 -13.60 -43.31 -11.91
CA TYR A 67 -14.66 -44.33 -12.05
C TYR A 67 -14.88 -45.21 -10.82
N MET A 68 -13.95 -45.22 -9.86
CA MET A 68 -14.11 -45.93 -8.59
C MET A 68 -14.83 -45.06 -7.55
N GLY A 69 -15.16 -43.81 -7.88
CA GLY A 69 -15.79 -42.83 -7.01
C GLY A 69 -14.82 -42.11 -6.08
N ASN A 70 -13.50 -42.23 -6.28
CA ASN A 70 -12.54 -41.47 -5.50
C ASN A 70 -12.53 -40.02 -5.96
N VAL A 71 -12.60 -39.08 -5.02
CA VAL A 71 -12.41 -37.65 -5.32
C VAL A 71 -10.95 -37.39 -5.68
N ILE A 72 -10.72 -36.96 -6.91
CA ILE A 72 -9.39 -36.62 -7.47
C ILE A 72 -9.16 -35.11 -7.37
N VAL A 73 -10.16 -34.31 -7.74
CA VAL A 73 -10.17 -32.86 -7.57
C VAL A 73 -11.34 -32.50 -6.64
N PRO A 74 -11.09 -31.81 -5.51
CA PRO A 74 -12.12 -31.55 -4.51
C PRO A 74 -13.24 -30.64 -5.03
N PHE A 75 -14.45 -30.82 -4.49
CA PHE A 75 -15.63 -30.03 -4.82
C PHE A 75 -15.62 -28.66 -4.12
N ILE A 76 -14.70 -27.78 -4.52
CA ILE A 76 -14.48 -26.46 -3.91
C ILE A 76 -14.42 -25.31 -4.93
N TYR A 77 -14.49 -25.62 -6.22
CA TYR A 77 -14.34 -24.65 -7.31
C TYR A 77 -15.70 -24.11 -7.72
N SER A 78 -15.85 -22.80 -7.87
CA SER A 78 -17.10 -22.17 -8.32
C SER A 78 -17.32 -22.36 -9.82
N ASN A 79 -16.24 -22.50 -10.58
CA ASN A 79 -16.27 -22.75 -12.02
C ASN A 79 -15.18 -23.75 -12.41
N MET A 80 -15.48 -24.63 -13.37
CA MET A 80 -14.51 -25.57 -13.91
C MET A 80 -14.84 -25.87 -15.36
N LYS A 81 -13.81 -25.89 -16.22
CA LYS A 81 -13.97 -26.12 -17.66
C LYS A 81 -12.86 -27.04 -18.18
N ARG A 82 -13.24 -27.91 -19.09
CA ARG A 82 -12.29 -28.66 -19.92
C ARG A 82 -11.78 -27.75 -21.06
N GLU A 83 -10.47 -27.55 -21.09
CA GLU A 83 -9.72 -27.07 -22.25
C GLU A 83 -9.08 -28.27 -22.98
N PHE A 84 -8.42 -28.05 -24.14
CA PHE A 84 -7.93 -29.14 -25.00
C PHE A 84 -7.17 -30.24 -24.23
N ASN A 85 -6.15 -29.85 -23.45
CA ASN A 85 -5.30 -30.78 -22.68
C ASN A 85 -5.28 -30.51 -21.16
N LEU A 86 -6.14 -29.63 -20.66
CA LEU A 86 -6.11 -29.17 -19.27
C LEU A 86 -7.55 -28.96 -18.77
N ILE A 87 -7.69 -28.96 -17.46
CA ILE A 87 -8.89 -28.50 -16.76
C ILE A 87 -8.53 -27.18 -16.11
N THR A 88 -9.31 -26.15 -16.40
CA THR A 88 -9.26 -24.87 -15.68
C THR A 88 -10.28 -24.93 -14.55
N ALA A 89 -9.90 -24.44 -13.38
CA ALA A 89 -10.78 -24.35 -12.23
C ALA A 89 -10.60 -23.01 -11.54
N GLU A 90 -11.68 -22.47 -10.99
CA GLU A 90 -11.70 -21.14 -10.40
C GLU A 90 -12.36 -21.16 -9.03
N ILE A 91 -11.85 -20.34 -8.12
CA ILE A 91 -12.51 -20.01 -6.86
C ILE A 91 -12.82 -18.53 -6.89
N GLU A 92 -14.11 -18.20 -6.77
CA GLU A 92 -14.58 -16.83 -6.65
C GLU A 92 -14.18 -16.23 -5.30
N GLU A 93 -13.66 -15.01 -5.33
CA GLU A 93 -13.38 -14.16 -4.19
C GLU A 93 -14.29 -12.93 -4.18
N GLU A 94 -14.60 -12.44 -2.98
CA GLU A 94 -15.30 -11.16 -2.82
C GLU A 94 -14.50 -10.04 -3.49
N GLY A 95 -15.11 -9.41 -4.49
CA GLY A 95 -14.58 -8.21 -5.12
C GLY A 95 -15.47 -7.00 -4.87
N ILE A 96 -14.86 -5.80 -4.91
CA ILE A 96 -15.55 -4.53 -4.57
C ILE A 96 -16.54 -4.12 -5.67
N CYS A 97 -16.21 -4.37 -6.94
CA CYS A 97 -17.04 -4.00 -8.09
C CYS A 97 -17.33 -5.18 -9.03
N PHE A 98 -16.41 -6.14 -9.13
CA PHE A 98 -16.55 -7.36 -9.92
C PHE A 98 -15.95 -8.52 -9.12
N PRO A 99 -16.49 -9.75 -9.25
CA PRO A 99 -15.89 -10.91 -8.61
C PRO A 99 -14.46 -11.11 -9.11
N ASN A 100 -13.55 -11.36 -8.16
CA ASN A 100 -12.19 -11.76 -8.47
C ASN A 100 -12.11 -13.29 -8.47
N TYR A 101 -11.21 -13.87 -9.25
CA TYR A 101 -11.07 -15.31 -9.33
C TYR A 101 -9.62 -15.73 -9.09
N ARG A 102 -9.44 -16.76 -8.27
CA ARG A 102 -8.19 -17.52 -8.23
C ARG A 102 -8.27 -18.64 -9.24
N HIS A 103 -7.24 -18.77 -10.06
CA HIS A 103 -7.19 -19.76 -11.12
C HIS A 103 -6.30 -20.94 -10.75
N TYR A 104 -6.73 -22.13 -11.14
CA TYR A 104 -6.05 -23.40 -10.90
C TYR A 104 -6.10 -24.23 -12.17
N TYR A 105 -5.08 -25.06 -12.38
CA TYR A 105 -4.95 -25.88 -13.58
C TYR A 105 -4.61 -27.31 -13.20
N PHE A 106 -5.29 -28.24 -13.86
CA PHE A 106 -5.05 -29.66 -13.73
C PHE A 106 -4.84 -30.27 -15.10
N ASN A 107 -4.03 -31.31 -15.21
CA ASN A 107 -4.06 -32.15 -16.39
C ASN A 107 -5.37 -32.98 -16.41
N LEU A 108 -5.60 -33.72 -17.49
CA LEU A 108 -6.83 -34.52 -17.60
C LEU A 108 -6.92 -35.64 -16.55
N ARG A 109 -5.84 -35.98 -15.85
CA ARG A 109 -5.83 -36.95 -14.73
C ARG A 109 -6.06 -36.30 -13.36
N GLY A 110 -6.35 -35.00 -13.32
CA GLY A 110 -6.55 -34.26 -12.07
C GLY A 110 -5.26 -33.93 -11.32
N VAL A 111 -4.08 -34.08 -11.94
CA VAL A 111 -2.81 -33.66 -11.34
C VAL A 111 -2.65 -32.15 -11.51
N PRO A 112 -2.32 -31.39 -10.46
CA PRO A 112 -2.08 -29.95 -10.58
C PRO A 112 -0.93 -29.61 -11.52
N VAL A 113 -1.05 -28.50 -12.23
CA VAL A 113 -0.07 -28.05 -13.23
C VAL A 113 0.29 -26.59 -12.99
N ILE A 114 1.58 -26.28 -12.97
CA ILE A 114 2.05 -24.88 -13.08
C ILE A 114 1.84 -24.45 -14.52
N TYR A 115 0.77 -23.69 -14.79
CA TYR A 115 0.33 -23.40 -16.15
C TYR A 115 1.40 -22.76 -17.05
N SER A 116 2.22 -21.86 -16.50
CA SER A 116 3.24 -21.12 -17.23
C SER A 116 4.41 -22.00 -17.68
N SER A 117 4.80 -23.00 -16.90
CA SER A 117 5.87 -23.95 -17.23
C SER A 117 5.36 -25.32 -17.71
N LYS A 118 4.04 -25.53 -17.68
CA LYS A 118 3.37 -26.82 -17.92
C LYS A 118 3.89 -27.96 -17.03
N LYS A 119 4.50 -27.63 -15.89
CA LYS A 119 5.06 -28.62 -14.98
C LYS A 119 3.97 -29.29 -14.15
N GLU A 120 3.90 -30.62 -14.21
CA GLU A 120 3.02 -31.42 -13.37
C GLU A 120 3.53 -31.48 -11.93
N MET A 121 2.61 -31.43 -10.97
CA MET A 121 2.87 -31.37 -9.54
C MET A 121 2.09 -32.48 -8.79
N PRO A 122 2.42 -33.76 -9.04
CA PRO A 122 1.63 -34.92 -8.59
C PRO A 122 1.51 -35.09 -7.08
N GLU A 123 2.40 -34.47 -6.31
CA GLU A 123 2.36 -34.53 -4.84
C GLU A 123 1.53 -33.41 -4.20
N TRP A 124 0.98 -32.49 -5.00
CA TRP A 124 0.21 -31.35 -4.52
C TRP A 124 -1.28 -31.60 -4.75
N ASP A 125 -2.10 -31.06 -3.86
CA ASP A 125 -3.56 -31.05 -4.01
C ASP A 125 -3.98 -30.02 -5.06
N TRP A 126 -3.32 -28.85 -5.06
CA TRP A 126 -3.48 -27.79 -6.03
C TRP A 126 -2.30 -26.80 -5.99
N VAL A 127 -2.15 -26.04 -7.08
CA VAL A 127 -1.23 -24.92 -7.20
C VAL A 127 -2.00 -23.72 -7.76
N GLU A 128 -1.92 -22.59 -7.07
CA GLU A 128 -2.52 -21.33 -7.53
C GLU A 128 -1.73 -20.77 -8.70
N HIS A 129 -2.41 -20.30 -9.73
CA HIS A 129 -1.79 -19.69 -10.89
C HIS A 129 -1.69 -18.18 -10.76
N SER A 130 -0.53 -17.64 -11.14
CA SER A 130 -0.33 -16.22 -11.36
C SER A 130 0.73 -16.00 -12.46
N ASP A 131 0.38 -15.17 -13.45
CA ASP A 131 1.27 -14.84 -14.55
C ASP A 131 2.44 -13.97 -14.10
N ASN A 132 2.20 -13.05 -13.17
CA ASN A 132 3.16 -12.01 -12.78
C ASN A 132 4.05 -12.42 -11.60
N GLU A 133 3.71 -13.49 -10.89
CA GLU A 133 4.38 -13.83 -9.64
C GLU A 133 5.52 -14.84 -9.81
N LYS A 134 6.59 -14.71 -9.02
CA LYS A 134 7.74 -15.65 -9.05
C LYS A 134 7.54 -16.85 -8.13
N ILE A 135 6.64 -16.70 -7.16
CA ILE A 135 6.28 -17.69 -6.16
C ILE A 135 4.78 -17.89 -6.22
N LEU A 136 4.31 -19.11 -5.95
CA LEU A 136 2.92 -19.51 -6.03
C LEU A 136 2.52 -20.17 -4.72
N ILE A 137 1.29 -19.92 -4.26
CA ILE A 137 0.73 -20.67 -3.15
C ILE A 137 0.34 -22.06 -3.67
N ALA A 138 0.65 -23.09 -2.88
CA ALA A 138 0.29 -24.46 -3.20
C ALA A 138 -0.13 -25.20 -1.93
N GLN A 139 -0.99 -26.20 -2.08
CA GLN A 139 -1.49 -27.00 -0.96
C GLN A 139 -1.15 -28.48 -1.10
N LYS A 140 -0.73 -29.08 0.00
CA LYS A 140 -0.46 -30.52 0.11
C LYS A 140 -1.01 -31.03 1.43
N GLY A 141 -1.90 -32.03 1.37
CA GLY A 141 -2.51 -32.62 2.57
C GLY A 141 -3.29 -31.60 3.41
N GLY A 142 -3.98 -30.66 2.76
CA GLY A 142 -4.78 -29.63 3.44
C GLY A 142 -3.97 -28.50 4.10
N LYS A 143 -2.65 -28.44 3.89
CA LYS A 143 -1.78 -27.36 4.38
C LYS A 143 -1.15 -26.62 3.23
N GLN A 144 -1.04 -25.30 3.40
CA GLN A 144 -0.48 -24.39 2.41
C GLN A 144 1.01 -24.15 2.64
N GLY A 145 1.72 -24.12 1.53
CA GLY A 145 3.12 -23.74 1.39
C GLY A 145 3.28 -22.77 0.22
N ILE A 146 4.53 -22.50 -0.13
CA ILE A 146 4.87 -21.67 -1.28
C ILE A 146 5.90 -22.42 -2.10
N ILE A 147 5.69 -22.44 -3.41
CA ILE A 147 6.63 -22.99 -4.38
C ILE A 147 7.11 -21.89 -5.31
N ARG A 148 8.26 -22.08 -5.96
CA ARG A 148 8.71 -21.24 -7.07
C ARG A 148 8.08 -21.74 -8.39
N LYS A 149 8.14 -20.93 -9.45
CA LYS A 149 7.65 -21.31 -10.80
C LYS A 149 8.32 -22.56 -11.38
N ASP A 150 9.53 -22.90 -10.93
CA ASP A 150 10.23 -24.15 -11.27
C ASP A 150 9.72 -25.37 -10.49
N GLY A 151 8.76 -25.20 -9.57
CA GLY A 151 8.20 -26.22 -8.70
C GLY A 151 9.03 -26.54 -7.44
N SER A 152 10.17 -25.88 -7.22
CA SER A 152 10.94 -26.03 -5.99
C SER A 152 10.19 -25.43 -4.79
N VAL A 153 10.26 -26.09 -3.64
CA VAL A 153 9.63 -25.59 -2.42
C VAL A 153 10.41 -24.38 -1.91
N PHE A 154 9.69 -23.26 -1.74
CA PHE A 154 10.21 -22.06 -1.09
C PHE A 154 9.80 -22.03 0.39
N LEU A 155 8.57 -22.43 0.70
CA LEU A 155 8.05 -22.56 2.06
C LEU A 155 7.26 -23.87 2.18
N GLU A 156 7.67 -24.72 3.11
CA GLU A 156 7.03 -26.02 3.34
C GLU A 156 5.52 -25.91 3.65
N PRO A 157 4.69 -26.84 3.14
CA PRO A 157 3.25 -26.84 3.35
C PRO A 157 2.89 -27.25 4.78
N LYS A 158 2.97 -26.30 5.72
CA LYS A 158 2.70 -26.53 7.15
C LYS A 158 1.67 -25.58 7.76
N TYR A 159 1.25 -24.56 7.02
CA TYR A 159 0.33 -23.53 7.49
C TYR A 159 -1.08 -23.86 7.05
N LYS A 160 -2.09 -23.41 7.79
CA LYS A 160 -3.49 -23.58 7.37
C LYS A 160 -3.84 -22.63 6.24
N LYS A 161 -3.27 -21.41 6.28
CA LYS A 161 -3.46 -20.39 5.26
C LYS A 161 -2.21 -19.55 5.08
N ILE A 162 -1.97 -19.13 3.84
CA ILE A 162 -0.94 -18.18 3.43
C ILE A 162 -1.61 -17.05 2.65
N LYS A 163 -1.17 -15.83 2.89
CA LYS A 163 -1.51 -14.66 2.07
C LYS A 163 -0.23 -13.97 1.64
N ILE A 164 -0.17 -13.56 0.38
CA ILE A 164 0.97 -12.81 -0.16
C ILE A 164 0.45 -11.44 -0.58
N ASP A 165 1.12 -10.39 -0.12
CA ASP A 165 0.93 -9.02 -0.56
C ASP A 165 2.15 -8.61 -1.39
N PHE A 166 1.98 -8.46 -2.69
CA PHE A 166 3.06 -8.06 -3.59
C PHE A 166 3.25 -6.53 -3.65
N SER A 167 2.28 -5.74 -3.20
CA SER A 167 2.42 -4.27 -3.12
C SER A 167 3.41 -3.87 -2.02
N ILE A 168 3.39 -4.64 -0.94
CA ILE A 168 4.33 -4.57 0.17
C ILE A 168 4.87 -5.98 0.32
N PRO A 169 5.90 -6.41 -0.45
CA PRO A 169 6.38 -7.80 -0.57
C PRO A 169 6.47 -8.58 0.75
N LEU A 170 5.34 -9.14 1.17
CA LEU A 170 5.09 -9.64 2.51
C LEU A 170 4.22 -10.89 2.42
N ILE A 171 4.69 -11.95 3.06
CA ILE A 171 3.97 -13.20 3.21
C ILE A 171 3.48 -13.27 4.66
N LYS A 172 2.18 -13.52 4.83
CA LYS A 172 1.56 -13.77 6.13
C LYS A 172 1.15 -15.23 6.21
N CYS A 173 1.61 -15.92 7.25
CA CYS A 173 1.32 -17.32 7.48
C CYS A 173 0.39 -17.47 8.69
N PHE A 174 -0.62 -18.32 8.58
CA PHE A 174 -1.68 -18.46 9.58
C PHE A 174 -1.83 -19.91 10.08
N TYR A 175 -2.05 -20.05 11.38
CA TYR A 175 -2.78 -21.19 11.96
C TYR A 175 -4.16 -20.68 12.36
N ASP A 176 -5.20 -21.28 11.76
CA ASP A 176 -6.57 -20.76 11.83
C ASP A 176 -6.62 -19.29 11.40
N ASP A 177 -7.16 -18.40 12.24
CA ASP A 177 -7.26 -16.97 11.96
C ASP A 177 -6.08 -16.17 12.55
N SER A 178 -5.13 -16.84 13.21
CA SER A 178 -4.00 -16.19 13.87
C SER A 178 -2.75 -16.16 13.00
N ILE A 179 -2.17 -14.97 12.82
CA ILE A 179 -0.85 -14.81 12.18
C ILE A 179 0.23 -15.40 13.10
N VAL A 180 1.01 -16.33 12.56
CA VAL A 180 2.05 -17.06 13.32
C VAL A 180 3.45 -16.75 12.82
N ALA A 181 3.57 -16.32 11.57
CA ALA A 181 4.81 -15.84 10.99
C ALA A 181 4.51 -14.82 9.90
N GLU A 182 5.42 -13.86 9.77
CA GLU A 182 5.47 -12.96 8.62
C GLU A 182 6.86 -13.04 8.00
N ILE A 183 6.93 -12.98 6.68
CA ILE A 183 8.16 -13.07 5.90
C ILE A 183 8.17 -11.88 4.96
N HIS A 184 9.17 -11.00 5.09
CA HIS A 184 9.30 -9.80 4.27
C HIS A 184 10.43 -10.00 3.25
N TYR A 185 10.19 -9.56 2.01
CA TYR A 185 11.22 -9.59 0.98
C TYR A 185 12.21 -8.45 1.18
N ARG A 186 13.49 -8.78 1.29
CA ARG A 186 14.59 -7.83 1.32
C ARG A 186 15.14 -7.61 -0.06
N LYS A 187 14.81 -6.45 -0.64
CA LYS A 187 15.31 -6.03 -1.96
C LYS A 187 16.83 -5.98 -2.01
N ASP A 188 17.47 -5.44 -0.97
CA ASP A 188 18.92 -5.27 -0.91
C ASP A 188 19.69 -6.61 -0.84
N LEU A 189 19.07 -7.66 -0.30
CA LEU A 189 19.63 -9.01 -0.27
C LEU A 189 19.03 -9.94 -1.34
N LYS A 190 18.07 -9.45 -2.13
CA LYS A 190 17.27 -10.23 -3.08
C LYS A 190 16.70 -11.55 -2.48
N LEU A 191 16.28 -11.53 -1.21
CA LEU A 191 15.79 -12.72 -0.51
C LEU A 191 14.68 -12.42 0.48
N TRP A 192 13.89 -13.44 0.80
CA TRP A 192 12.83 -13.39 1.81
C TRP A 192 13.38 -13.72 3.20
N ARG A 193 12.99 -12.94 4.23
CA ARG A 193 13.36 -13.21 5.63
C ARG A 193 12.15 -13.24 6.54
N PHE A 194 12.16 -14.20 7.46
CA PHE A 194 11.24 -14.21 8.59
C PHE A 194 11.48 -12.97 9.45
N LEU A 195 10.38 -12.31 9.81
CA LEU A 195 10.41 -11.30 10.86
C LEU A 195 10.65 -11.97 12.23
N PRO A 196 11.13 -11.21 13.23
CA PRO A 196 11.22 -11.70 14.60
C PRO A 196 9.90 -12.27 15.10
N LYS A 197 9.98 -13.39 15.84
CA LYS A 197 8.80 -14.10 16.35
C LYS A 197 7.89 -13.16 17.16
N GLY A 198 6.59 -13.20 16.88
CA GLY A 198 5.60 -12.39 17.60
C GLY A 198 5.59 -10.91 17.21
N CYS A 199 6.17 -10.58 16.05
CA CYS A 199 6.14 -9.24 15.49
C CYS A 199 5.42 -9.24 14.14
N THR A 200 4.80 -8.12 13.80
CA THR A 200 4.22 -7.86 12.47
C THR A 200 4.91 -6.66 11.82
N TYR A 201 4.98 -6.68 10.50
CA TYR A 201 5.51 -5.60 9.68
C TYR A 201 4.58 -4.39 9.73
N VAL A 202 5.18 -3.20 9.89
CA VAL A 202 4.46 -1.92 9.73
C VAL A 202 5.00 -1.17 8.53
N SER A 203 6.30 -0.91 8.48
CA SER A 203 6.94 -0.23 7.36
C SER A 203 8.45 -0.45 7.33
N PHE A 204 9.05 -0.13 6.19
CA PHE A 204 10.50 -0.10 5.98
C PHE A 204 10.86 1.22 5.30
N PHE A 205 11.77 1.97 5.90
CA PHE A 205 12.19 3.27 5.41
C PHE A 205 13.63 3.56 5.85
N GLU A 206 14.46 4.05 4.91
CA GLU A 206 15.89 4.35 5.16
C GLU A 206 16.64 3.23 5.91
N ASP A 207 16.53 2.00 5.42
CA ASP A 207 17.16 0.79 6.00
C ASP A 207 16.73 0.41 7.43
N LEU A 208 15.61 0.98 7.89
CA LEU A 208 15.03 0.71 9.20
C LEU A 208 13.67 0.05 9.07
N TYR A 209 13.44 -0.98 9.90
CA TYR A 209 12.13 -1.58 10.06
C TYR A 209 11.38 -0.94 11.21
N ILE A 210 10.11 -0.59 10.98
CA ILE A 210 9.14 -0.41 12.04
C ILE A 210 8.37 -1.72 12.17
N LEU A 211 8.45 -2.31 13.36
CA LEU A 211 7.76 -3.56 13.70
C LEU A 211 6.79 -3.32 14.85
N ARG A 212 5.71 -4.09 14.86
CA ARG A 212 4.71 -4.09 15.92
C ARG A 212 4.77 -5.40 16.69
N ARG A 213 4.87 -5.33 18.01
CA ARG A 213 4.80 -6.51 18.88
C ARG A 213 3.34 -6.92 19.12
N LYS A 214 3.11 -8.16 19.56
CA LYS A 214 1.76 -8.69 19.89
C LYS A 214 0.93 -7.81 20.84
N ASP A 215 1.54 -7.06 21.74
CA ASP A 215 0.86 -6.15 22.66
C ASP A 215 0.51 -4.79 22.04
N GLY A 216 0.82 -4.59 20.75
CA GLY A 216 0.48 -3.41 19.98
C GLY A 216 1.56 -2.33 19.94
N LEU A 217 2.62 -2.45 20.77
CA LEU A 217 3.69 -1.46 20.82
C LEU A 217 4.65 -1.57 19.63
N LEU A 218 5.05 -0.41 19.11
CA LEU A 218 5.97 -0.29 17.99
C LEU A 218 7.41 -0.10 18.47
N PHE A 219 8.33 -0.59 17.66
CA PHE A 219 9.77 -0.47 17.86
C PHE A 219 10.50 -0.38 16.52
N VAL A 220 11.77 0.04 16.55
CA VAL A 220 12.61 0.18 15.34
C VAL A 220 13.80 -0.76 15.42
N THR A 221 14.08 -1.44 14.32
CA THR A 221 15.29 -2.26 14.16
C THR A 221 16.07 -1.88 12.93
N ASP A 222 17.36 -2.24 12.91
CA ASP A 222 18.12 -2.26 11.68
C ASP A 222 17.66 -3.41 10.77
N LYS A 223 18.29 -3.52 9.59
CA LYS A 223 18.04 -4.56 8.61
C LYS A 223 18.32 -5.99 9.09
N ASN A 224 19.14 -6.15 10.14
CA ASN A 224 19.48 -7.42 10.76
C ASN A 224 18.59 -7.73 11.99
N TYR A 225 17.58 -6.90 12.23
CA TYR A 225 16.70 -6.96 13.40
C TYR A 225 17.38 -6.66 14.74
N ASN A 226 18.52 -5.98 14.72
CA ASN A 226 19.10 -5.41 15.94
C ASN A 226 18.24 -4.23 16.40
N MET A 227 17.94 -4.18 17.69
CA MET A 227 17.06 -3.16 18.26
C MET A 227 17.74 -1.79 18.27
N ILE A 228 17.08 -0.80 17.67
CA ILE A 228 17.51 0.61 17.67
C ILE A 228 16.64 1.43 18.62
N LEU A 229 15.32 1.30 18.49
CA LEU A 229 14.36 1.94 19.36
C LEU A 229 13.50 0.87 20.02
N TYR A 230 13.40 0.90 21.36
CA TYR A 230 12.72 -0.12 22.15
C TYR A 230 11.18 -0.02 22.03
N PRO A 231 10.44 -1.13 22.27
CA PRO A 231 8.98 -1.20 22.14
C PRO A 231 8.23 -0.46 23.25
N TRP A 232 8.20 0.87 23.16
CA TRP A 232 7.55 1.75 24.14
C TRP A 232 6.42 2.59 23.55
N PHE A 233 6.36 2.71 22.23
CA PHE A 233 5.54 3.71 21.56
C PHE A 233 4.31 3.10 20.91
N ASP A 234 3.23 3.87 20.84
CA ASP A 234 1.97 3.45 20.22
C ASP A 234 2.04 3.70 18.70
N GLU A 235 2.75 4.77 18.28
CA GLU A 235 3.07 5.09 16.88
C GLU A 235 4.51 5.59 16.75
N ILE A 236 5.12 5.30 15.59
CA ILE A 236 6.46 5.72 15.22
C ILE A 236 6.44 6.10 13.74
N ASP A 237 7.07 7.21 13.41
CA ASP A 237 7.30 7.68 12.06
C ASP A 237 8.77 8.10 11.91
N ILE A 238 9.41 7.67 10.83
CA ILE A 238 10.85 7.89 10.59
C ILE A 238 10.98 9.07 9.62
N CYS A 239 11.77 10.08 10.00
CA CYS A 239 11.89 11.32 9.22
C CYS A 239 13.31 11.86 9.29
N SER A 240 14.01 12.05 8.16
CA SER A 240 15.32 12.72 8.11
C SER A 240 16.23 12.30 9.29
N ASN A 241 16.51 13.18 10.24
CA ASN A 241 17.39 12.90 11.39
C ASN A 241 16.63 12.59 12.70
N CYS A 242 15.32 12.34 12.64
CA CYS A 242 14.45 12.17 13.80
C CYS A 242 13.53 10.94 13.70
N TYR A 243 13.12 10.44 14.86
CA TYR A 243 11.91 9.65 15.03
C TYR A 243 10.82 10.56 15.61
N ILE A 244 9.64 10.58 14.98
CA ILE A 244 8.44 11.15 15.57
C ILE A 244 7.70 10.00 16.25
N VAL A 245 7.44 10.12 17.54
CA VAL A 245 6.86 9.04 18.34
C VAL A 245 5.60 9.51 19.05
N ARG A 246 4.64 8.59 19.21
CA ARG A 246 3.43 8.81 20.01
C ARG A 246 3.40 7.87 21.21
N LYS A 247 3.09 8.42 22.39
CA LYS A 247 2.77 7.64 23.59
C LYS A 247 1.61 8.28 24.33
N ASN A 248 0.60 7.49 24.70
CA ASN A 248 -0.56 7.94 25.48
C ASN A 248 -1.22 9.20 24.89
N ASN A 249 -1.43 9.19 23.56
CA ASN A 249 -2.01 10.30 22.77
C ASN A 249 -1.19 11.60 22.76
N LYS A 250 0.06 11.58 23.22
CA LYS A 250 0.98 12.70 23.11
C LYS A 250 2.14 12.35 22.20
N TRP A 251 2.67 13.36 21.53
CA TRP A 251 3.74 13.23 20.55
C TRP A 251 5.05 13.82 21.07
N GLY A 252 6.16 13.23 20.64
CA GLY A 252 7.52 13.70 20.91
C GLY A 252 8.47 13.40 19.76
N ILE A 253 9.68 13.94 19.86
CA ILE A 253 10.72 13.84 18.83
C ILE A 253 11.99 13.29 19.47
N ILE A 254 12.57 12.27 18.85
CA ILE A 254 13.80 11.60 19.28
C ILE A 254 14.84 11.72 18.15
N SER A 255 16.10 11.99 18.49
CA SER A 255 17.20 12.09 17.52
C SER A 255 17.59 10.71 16.99
N ARG A 256 17.97 10.64 15.71
CA ARG A 256 18.62 9.47 15.10
C ARG A 256 20.14 9.52 15.16
N ASN A 257 20.69 10.71 15.42
CA ASN A 257 22.14 10.97 15.36
C ASN A 257 22.79 11.05 16.74
N LYS A 258 21.99 11.22 17.79
CA LYS A 258 22.44 11.33 19.17
C LYS A 258 21.90 10.18 19.97
N ASN A 259 22.78 9.56 20.77
CA ASN A 259 22.41 8.51 21.69
C ASN A 259 22.74 8.93 23.13
N ILE A 260 22.01 8.36 24.08
CA ILE A 260 22.24 8.50 25.52
C ILE A 260 22.40 7.12 26.15
N ASN A 261 23.19 7.05 27.22
CA ASN A 261 23.26 5.87 28.06
C ASN A 261 22.20 5.97 29.15
N ILE A 262 21.41 4.92 29.31
CA ILE A 262 20.43 4.80 30.40
C ILE A 262 20.89 3.68 31.32
N GLU A 263 20.95 3.96 32.62
CA GLU A 263 21.30 2.96 33.63
C GLU A 263 20.37 1.75 33.54
N GLY A 264 20.95 0.55 33.53
CA GLY A 264 20.22 -0.71 33.34
C GLY A 264 20.02 -1.16 31.89
N LEU A 265 20.36 -0.33 30.89
CA LEU A 265 20.43 -0.75 29.48
C LEU A 265 21.88 -1.00 29.06
N LYS A 266 22.11 -2.13 28.40
CA LYS A 266 23.45 -2.51 27.90
C LYS A 266 23.92 -1.63 26.75
N ASN A 267 22.99 -1.14 25.92
CA ASN A 267 23.29 -0.38 24.72
C ASN A 267 22.74 1.06 24.85
N PRO A 268 23.43 2.06 24.29
CA PRO A 268 22.90 3.42 24.18
C PRO A 268 21.57 3.42 23.41
N VAL A 269 20.68 4.33 23.77
CA VAL A 269 19.40 4.53 23.07
C VAL A 269 19.34 5.90 22.40
N PRO A 270 18.58 6.04 21.30
CA PRO A 270 18.29 7.33 20.68
C PRO A 270 17.85 8.41 21.68
N ALA A 271 18.49 9.57 21.61
CA ALA A 271 18.30 10.66 22.58
C ALA A 271 16.99 11.41 22.33
N PRO A 272 16.11 11.59 23.34
CA PRO A 272 14.93 12.43 23.19
C PRO A 272 15.35 13.89 22.95
N ILE A 273 14.84 14.50 21.88
CA ILE A 273 15.04 15.93 21.61
C ILE A 273 13.96 16.74 22.34
N THR A 274 12.74 16.20 22.41
CA THR A 274 11.63 16.81 23.12
C THR A 274 11.02 15.83 24.12
N ARG A 275 10.30 16.37 25.11
CA ARG A 275 9.36 15.57 25.89
C ARG A 275 8.21 15.10 24.98
N ILE A 276 7.54 14.03 25.41
CA ILE A 276 6.33 13.53 24.74
C ILE A 276 5.13 14.27 25.34
N GLU A 277 4.85 15.45 24.83
CA GLU A 277 3.86 16.38 25.41
C GLU A 277 3.03 17.12 24.37
N PHE A 278 3.35 16.99 23.08
CA PHE A 278 2.62 17.67 22.00
C PHE A 278 1.29 16.95 21.72
N ASP A 279 0.26 17.73 21.43
CA ASP A 279 -1.06 17.23 21.02
C ASP A 279 -1.04 16.70 19.59
N ALA A 280 -0.22 17.31 18.73
CA ALA A 280 -0.02 16.86 17.35
C ALA A 280 1.34 17.30 16.81
N ILE A 281 1.88 16.50 15.87
CA ILE A 281 3.03 16.86 15.05
C ILE A 281 2.66 16.64 13.58
N LYS A 282 2.67 17.69 12.78
CA LYS A 282 2.28 17.67 11.36
C LYS A 282 3.47 17.99 10.47
N LYS A 283 3.95 17.01 9.71
CA LYS A 283 5.06 17.18 8.74
C LYS A 283 4.66 18.16 7.63
N LYS A 284 5.57 19.05 7.22
CA LYS A 284 5.38 20.03 6.14
C LYS A 284 6.64 20.16 5.27
N GLY A 285 6.43 20.47 3.99
CA GLY A 285 7.50 20.70 3.00
C GLY A 285 7.91 19.45 2.22
N PHE A 286 8.60 19.65 1.10
CA PHE A 286 9.15 18.57 0.28
C PHE A 286 10.20 17.79 1.10
N GLY A 287 10.03 16.48 1.22
CA GLY A 287 10.89 15.61 2.04
C GLY A 287 10.69 15.71 3.56
N GLY A 288 9.69 16.47 4.06
CA GLY A 288 9.35 16.50 5.49
C GLY A 288 10.41 17.13 6.41
N SER A 289 11.17 18.11 5.93
CA SER A 289 12.26 18.74 6.69
C SER A 289 11.80 19.60 7.88
N ARG A 290 10.54 20.05 7.89
CA ARG A 290 9.94 20.85 8.98
C ARG A 290 8.68 20.18 9.49
N ALA A 291 8.38 20.38 10.78
CA ALA A 291 7.15 19.96 11.40
C ALA A 291 6.46 21.13 12.10
N ILE A 292 5.15 21.18 11.99
CA ILE A 292 4.30 22.00 12.87
C ILE A 292 4.03 21.17 14.11
N ILE A 293 4.44 21.69 15.27
CA ILE A 293 4.20 21.08 16.58
C ILE A 293 3.04 21.82 17.24
N VAL A 294 2.12 21.11 17.90
CA VAL A 294 0.94 21.68 18.54
C VAL A 294 0.91 21.31 20.02
N LYS A 295 0.65 22.29 20.89
CA LYS A 295 0.47 22.10 22.33
C LYS A 295 -0.53 23.13 22.85
N ASN A 296 -1.58 22.68 23.56
CA ASN A 296 -2.57 23.54 24.19
C ASN A 296 -3.20 24.56 23.22
N ASN A 297 -3.61 24.11 22.02
CA ASN A 297 -4.13 24.96 20.94
C ASN A 297 -3.17 26.05 20.41
N LEU A 298 -1.90 25.99 20.78
CA LEU A 298 -0.83 26.79 20.19
C LEU A 298 0.00 25.90 19.29
N GLN A 299 0.60 26.50 18.26
CA GLN A 299 1.47 25.83 17.30
C GLN A 299 2.80 26.56 17.16
N GLY A 300 3.81 25.78 16.82
CA GLY A 300 5.17 26.24 16.56
C GLY A 300 5.79 25.45 15.42
N VAL A 301 7.08 25.65 15.20
CA VAL A 301 7.83 25.00 14.12
C VAL A 301 9.09 24.33 14.66
N PHE A 302 9.25 23.07 14.30
CA PHE A 302 10.45 22.28 14.57
C PHE A 302 11.15 21.93 13.25
N ASP A 303 12.47 22.05 13.22
CA ASP A 303 13.33 21.63 12.12
C ASP A 303 13.80 20.18 12.36
N LEU A 304 13.24 19.24 11.60
CA LEU A 304 13.51 17.81 11.73
C LEU A 304 14.89 17.43 11.17
N LYS A 305 15.44 18.25 10.27
CA LYS A 305 16.77 18.01 9.68
C LYS A 305 17.87 18.46 10.62
N ASN A 306 17.72 19.65 11.21
CA ASN A 306 18.72 20.24 12.09
C ASN A 306 18.46 19.96 13.58
N GLU A 307 17.41 19.18 13.91
CA GLU A 307 17.01 18.80 15.27
C GLU A 307 16.81 20.03 16.19
N LYS A 308 16.18 21.09 15.66
CA LYS A 308 16.12 22.40 16.34
C LYS A 308 14.68 22.91 16.47
N MET A 309 14.35 23.40 17.66
CA MET A 309 13.16 24.22 17.87
C MET A 309 13.34 25.57 17.17
N MET A 310 12.58 25.83 16.11
CA MET A 310 12.65 27.09 15.38
C MET A 310 11.69 28.12 15.95
N CYS A 311 10.51 27.66 16.38
CA CYS A 311 9.47 28.47 17.01
C CYS A 311 8.75 27.56 18.02
N SER A 312 8.75 27.94 19.29
CA SER A 312 7.98 27.22 20.32
C SER A 312 6.48 27.36 20.06
N PRO A 313 5.61 26.48 20.58
CA PRO A 313 4.17 26.68 20.44
C PRO A 313 3.69 27.99 21.09
N CYS A 314 3.49 29.02 20.27
CA CYS A 314 3.08 30.37 20.70
C CYS A 314 2.01 31.00 19.79
N ILE A 315 1.79 30.46 18.58
CA ILE A 315 0.82 30.99 17.61
C ILE A 315 -0.47 30.18 17.71
N SER A 316 -1.65 30.81 17.72
CA SER A 316 -2.93 30.07 17.74
C SER A 316 -3.06 29.13 16.53
N VAL A 317 -3.60 27.92 16.74
CA VAL A 317 -3.90 26.93 15.68
C VAL A 317 -4.92 27.41 14.65
N GLU A 318 -5.67 28.47 14.95
CA GLU A 318 -6.63 29.10 14.02
C GLU A 318 -5.95 29.73 12.80
N TYR A 319 -4.67 30.06 12.91
CA TYR A 319 -3.86 30.59 11.82
C TYR A 319 -3.15 29.45 11.10
N GLN A 320 -3.32 29.32 9.78
CA GLN A 320 -2.49 28.41 9.01
C GLN A 320 -1.11 29.03 8.81
N ILE A 321 -0.10 28.59 9.57
CA ILE A 321 1.28 29.04 9.39
C ILE A 321 1.95 28.39 8.18
N PHE A 322 2.91 29.09 7.59
CA PHE A 322 3.70 28.64 6.46
C PHE A 322 5.16 28.43 6.86
N PRO A 323 5.56 27.22 7.33
CA PRO A 323 6.91 26.99 7.83
C PRO A 323 8.02 27.39 6.85
N HIS A 324 7.81 27.28 5.54
CA HIS A 324 8.80 27.65 4.51
C HIS A 324 9.16 29.15 4.49
N THR A 325 8.32 29.99 5.09
CA THR A 325 8.52 31.46 5.19
C THR A 325 9.30 31.89 6.43
N LEU A 326 9.71 30.93 7.28
CA LEU A 326 10.45 31.25 8.49
C LEU A 326 11.86 31.78 8.15
N ASN A 327 12.08 33.06 8.43
CA ASN A 327 13.38 33.74 8.41
C ASN A 327 13.30 35.08 9.16
N ASP A 328 14.44 35.68 9.51
CA ASP A 328 14.52 36.99 10.19
C ASP A 328 13.55 37.13 11.40
N ASN A 329 13.40 36.08 12.21
CA ASN A 329 12.47 36.05 13.35
C ASN A 329 10.99 36.31 13.00
N ALA A 330 10.55 35.92 11.81
CA ALA A 330 9.16 36.07 11.38
C ALA A 330 8.66 34.83 10.62
N ILE A 331 7.35 34.61 10.63
CA ILE A 331 6.68 33.53 9.89
C ILE A 331 5.34 34.02 9.35
N ALA A 332 5.06 33.70 8.08
CA ALA A 332 3.79 34.04 7.45
C ALA A 332 2.66 33.13 7.92
N PHE A 333 1.45 33.66 7.91
CA PHE A 333 0.22 32.92 8.17
C PHE A 333 -0.89 33.24 7.18
N LYS A 334 -1.95 32.43 7.24
CA LYS A 334 -3.22 32.62 6.55
C LYS A 334 -4.39 32.35 7.50
N THR A 335 -5.39 33.21 7.48
CA THR A 335 -6.66 33.03 8.23
C THR A 335 -7.67 32.24 7.40
N THR A 336 -8.73 31.77 8.06
CA THR A 336 -9.88 31.12 7.38
C THR A 336 -10.59 32.04 6.39
N LYS A 337 -10.49 33.36 6.56
CA LYS A 337 -11.02 34.37 5.64
C LYS A 337 -10.05 34.73 4.49
N HIS A 338 -9.01 33.92 4.28
CA HIS A 338 -7.96 34.16 3.28
C HIS A 338 -7.21 35.50 3.47
N GLN A 339 -7.09 35.97 4.71
CA GLN A 339 -6.22 37.09 5.05
C GLN A 339 -4.84 36.57 5.42
N TYR A 340 -3.81 37.34 5.11
CA TYR A 340 -2.42 36.95 5.31
C TYR A 340 -1.74 37.93 6.24
N GLY A 341 -0.63 37.51 6.83
CA GLY A 341 0.18 38.38 7.68
C GLY A 341 1.41 37.66 8.17
N TYR A 342 2.10 38.27 9.13
CA TYR A 342 3.29 37.70 9.75
C TYR A 342 3.21 37.78 11.27
N PHE A 343 3.65 36.72 11.94
CA PHE A 343 3.96 36.70 13.36
C PHE A 343 5.48 36.76 13.55
N ASP A 344 5.94 37.28 14.68
CA ASP A 344 7.28 36.96 15.17
C ASP A 344 7.31 35.53 15.76
N LEU A 345 8.49 35.05 16.16
CA LEU A 345 8.63 33.69 16.71
C LEU A 345 8.29 33.59 18.20
N ASP A 346 7.94 34.70 18.84
CA ASP A 346 7.38 34.76 20.20
C ASP A 346 5.83 34.73 20.18
N GLY A 347 5.23 34.84 19.00
CA GLY A 347 3.78 34.75 18.77
C GLY A 347 3.08 36.10 18.67
N HIS A 348 3.82 37.22 18.66
CA HIS A 348 3.24 38.54 18.48
C HIS A 348 2.95 38.81 17.00
N LEU A 349 1.75 39.32 16.72
CA LEU A 349 1.36 39.74 15.38
C LEU A 349 2.21 40.93 14.96
N LEU A 350 2.99 40.79 13.89
CA LEU A 350 3.75 41.88 13.30
C LEU A 350 2.81 42.79 12.52
N PHE A 351 2.10 42.21 11.55
CA PHE A 351 1.06 42.90 10.79
C PHE A 351 0.16 41.92 10.04
N GLU A 352 -1.03 42.39 9.72
CA GLU A 352 -1.92 41.79 8.72
C GLU A 352 -1.78 42.53 7.40
N ILE A 353 -1.81 41.79 6.30
CA ILE A 353 -1.79 42.36 4.97
C ILE A 353 -3.22 42.75 4.61
N LYS A 354 -3.48 44.05 4.61
CA LYS A 354 -4.75 44.67 4.20
C LYS A 354 -4.55 45.36 2.86
N ILE A 355 -4.93 44.67 1.78
CA ILE A 355 -4.92 45.21 0.41
C ILE A 355 -6.37 45.25 -0.06
N GLU A 356 -6.91 46.46 -0.25
CA GLU A 356 -8.34 46.67 -0.56
C GLU A 356 -8.64 46.45 -2.06
N ASP A 357 -7.69 46.77 -2.95
CA ASP A 357 -7.91 46.84 -4.40
C ASP A 357 -7.39 45.63 -5.19
N ASP A 358 -6.83 44.61 -4.52
CA ASP A 358 -6.16 43.50 -5.20
C ASP A 358 -6.08 42.21 -4.36
N LYS A 359 -5.89 41.08 -5.05
CA LYS A 359 -5.72 39.76 -4.42
C LYS A 359 -4.25 39.36 -4.46
N ILE A 360 -3.69 39.04 -3.30
CA ILE A 360 -2.33 38.52 -3.19
C ILE A 360 -2.23 37.16 -3.88
N ASN A 361 -1.19 36.99 -4.67
CA ASN A 361 -0.79 35.68 -5.16
C ASN A 361 -0.16 34.90 -4.00
N GLU A 362 -0.85 33.89 -3.47
CA GLU A 362 -0.37 33.07 -2.35
C GLU A 362 1.00 32.42 -2.66
N SER A 363 1.25 32.08 -3.92
CA SER A 363 2.54 31.54 -4.36
C SER A 363 3.68 32.55 -4.31
N SER A 364 3.40 33.84 -4.08
CA SER A 364 4.40 34.90 -3.88
C SER A 364 4.76 35.13 -2.41
N ILE A 365 4.08 34.46 -1.46
CA ILE A 365 4.41 34.61 -0.03
C ILE A 365 5.80 34.03 0.23
N ARG A 366 6.68 34.85 0.81
CA ARG A 366 8.09 34.52 1.01
C ARG A 366 8.52 34.81 2.44
N ALA A 367 9.71 34.34 2.77
CA ALA A 367 10.35 34.71 4.02
C ALA A 367 10.86 36.15 3.97
N PHE A 368 10.95 36.80 5.13
CA PHE A 368 11.70 38.03 5.26
C PHE A 368 13.16 37.84 4.85
N ARG A 369 13.76 38.84 4.19
CA ARG A 369 15.18 38.92 3.87
C ARG A 369 15.68 40.32 4.17
N ASN A 370 16.62 40.43 5.11
CA ASN A 370 17.16 41.71 5.57
C ASN A 370 16.05 42.67 6.03
N GLY A 371 15.06 42.15 6.77
CA GLY A 371 13.96 42.95 7.32
C GLY A 371 12.86 43.36 6.34
N LYS A 372 12.92 42.90 5.08
CA LYS A 372 11.88 43.14 4.06
C LYS A 372 11.26 41.85 3.56
N VAL A 373 9.98 41.87 3.19
CA VAL A 373 9.33 40.77 2.48
C VAL A 373 8.66 41.25 1.21
N TYR A 374 8.85 40.47 0.15
CA TYR A 374 8.38 40.76 -1.20
C TYR A 374 7.16 39.90 -1.47
N LEU A 375 6.07 40.54 -1.90
CA LEU A 375 4.80 39.91 -2.21
C LEU A 375 4.31 40.44 -3.55
N GLU A 376 3.55 39.63 -4.27
CA GLU A 376 3.02 40.00 -5.58
C GLU A 376 1.52 39.78 -5.62
N SER A 377 0.85 40.68 -6.34
CA SER A 377 -0.49 40.50 -6.86
C SER A 377 -0.42 40.47 -8.39
N ASN A 378 -1.58 40.41 -9.05
CA ASN A 378 -1.62 40.46 -10.52
C ASN A 378 -1.16 41.81 -11.09
N LYS A 379 -1.24 42.89 -10.30
CA LYS A 379 -0.98 44.26 -10.77
C LYS A 379 0.20 44.93 -10.09
N TYR A 380 0.59 44.49 -8.90
CA TYR A 380 1.57 45.19 -8.07
C TYR A 380 2.55 44.22 -7.41
N GLN A 381 3.79 44.67 -7.26
CA GLN A 381 4.75 44.12 -6.33
C GLN A 381 4.74 44.98 -5.06
N TYR A 382 4.68 44.34 -3.91
CA TYR A 382 4.68 44.96 -2.60
C TYR A 382 5.96 44.60 -1.85
N VAL A 383 6.54 45.58 -1.18
CA VAL A 383 7.69 45.39 -0.30
C VAL A 383 7.29 45.85 1.09
N PHE A 384 7.07 44.89 2.00
CA PHE A 384 6.67 45.15 3.38
C PHE A 384 7.89 45.18 4.30
N ASN A 385 7.93 46.14 5.20
CA ASN A 385 8.80 46.15 6.38
C ASN A 385 8.13 45.39 7.53
N LYS A 386 8.88 45.11 8.61
CA LYS A 386 8.38 44.36 9.77
C LYS A 386 7.27 45.07 10.55
N ASP A 387 7.20 46.39 10.49
CA ASP A 387 6.13 47.20 11.10
C ASP A 387 4.83 47.20 10.27
N GLY A 388 4.82 46.51 9.13
CA GLY A 388 3.70 46.45 8.21
C GLY A 388 3.62 47.62 7.22
N SER A 389 4.51 48.62 7.31
CA SER A 389 4.64 49.65 6.28
C SER A 389 5.08 49.01 4.96
N TYR A 390 4.55 49.49 3.84
CA TYR A 390 4.89 48.92 2.54
C TYR A 390 4.99 49.96 1.44
N GLU A 391 5.85 49.63 0.47
CA GLU A 391 5.90 50.29 -0.83
C GLU A 391 5.24 49.37 -1.86
N ARG A 392 4.48 49.95 -2.81
CA ARG A 392 3.93 49.20 -3.95
C ARG A 392 4.46 49.76 -5.26
N THR A 393 4.84 48.87 -6.17
CA THR A 393 5.26 49.21 -7.53
C THR A 393 4.36 48.47 -8.50
N ARG A 394 3.81 49.19 -9.49
CA ARG A 394 2.97 48.56 -10.53
C ARG A 394 3.85 47.61 -11.34
N ILE A 395 3.41 46.37 -11.50
CA ILE A 395 4.08 45.40 -12.38
C ILE A 395 3.84 45.89 -13.81
N VAL A 396 4.89 46.41 -14.43
CA VAL A 396 4.90 46.69 -15.87
C VAL A 396 5.32 45.38 -16.52
N GLN A 397 4.39 44.69 -17.18
CA GLN A 397 4.74 43.57 -18.05
C GLN A 397 5.77 44.08 -19.07
N ARG A 398 7.03 43.70 -18.92
CA ARG A 398 7.94 43.67 -20.06
C ARG A 398 7.56 42.44 -20.85
N TYR A 399 6.83 42.65 -21.95
CA TYR A 399 6.75 41.66 -23.01
C TYR A 399 8.18 41.32 -23.43
N TRP A 400 8.67 40.18 -22.99
CA TRP A 400 9.79 39.53 -23.67
C TRP A 400 9.19 38.83 -24.88
N GLY A 401 9.39 39.45 -26.06
CA GLY A 401 9.06 38.86 -27.34
C GLY A 401 7.88 39.51 -28.06
N GLU A 402 8.07 40.71 -28.61
CA GLU A 402 7.57 40.94 -29.97
C GLU A 402 8.57 40.29 -30.95
N THR A 403 8.54 38.96 -31.02
CA THR A 403 8.87 38.28 -32.27
C THR A 403 7.57 37.72 -32.76
N TYR A 404 6.97 38.46 -33.68
CA TYR A 404 5.83 38.04 -34.49
C TYR A 404 6.22 36.73 -35.17
N HIS A 405 5.82 35.59 -34.58
CA HIS A 405 5.93 34.31 -35.28
C HIS A 405 4.87 34.32 -36.37
N ASN A 406 5.34 34.55 -37.60
CA ASN A 406 4.53 34.46 -38.80
C ASN A 406 4.19 32.99 -39.07
N TYR A 407 3.03 32.54 -38.57
CA TYR A 407 2.50 31.19 -38.80
C TYR A 407 2.19 30.87 -40.28
N ASP A 408 2.35 31.83 -41.20
CA ASP A 408 2.22 31.61 -42.65
C ASP A 408 3.56 31.35 -43.37
N ALA A 409 4.70 31.39 -42.67
CA ALA A 409 6.04 31.19 -43.28
C ALA A 409 6.64 29.78 -43.12
N GLU A 410 6.00 28.86 -42.39
CA GLU A 410 6.49 27.47 -42.21
C GLU A 410 5.48 26.41 -42.67
N ARG A 411 4.66 26.73 -43.68
CA ARG A 411 4.10 25.67 -44.54
C ARG A 411 5.15 25.29 -45.57
N TRP A 412 6.14 24.47 -45.24
CA TRP A 412 6.89 23.58 -46.16
C TRP A 412 7.92 22.84 -45.31
N ASP A 413 7.50 21.74 -44.69
CA ASP A 413 8.30 20.51 -44.49
C ASP A 413 7.42 19.43 -43.83
N ALA A 414 6.25 19.19 -44.42
CA ALA A 414 5.57 17.92 -44.26
C ALA A 414 6.09 16.99 -45.35
N LEU A 415 7.13 16.22 -45.05
CA LEU A 415 7.42 14.89 -45.61
C LEU A 415 8.70 14.33 -44.97
N THR A 416 8.62 13.09 -44.50
CA THR A 416 9.67 12.27 -43.84
C THR A 416 9.91 12.66 -42.37
N ASP A 417 9.71 11.81 -41.36
CA ASP A 417 9.57 10.37 -41.18
C ASP A 417 8.58 10.11 -40.01
N GLY A 418 7.78 9.05 -40.05
CA GLY A 418 8.08 7.88 -39.23
C GLY A 418 7.40 7.90 -37.86
N MET A 419 6.14 7.45 -37.81
CA MET A 419 5.42 6.88 -36.65
C MET A 419 6.05 7.08 -35.25
N GLU A 420 5.47 7.95 -34.41
CA GLU A 420 5.62 7.81 -32.95
C GLU A 420 4.47 6.98 -32.39
N GLY A 421 4.83 5.81 -31.87
CA GLY A 421 3.97 5.00 -31.02
C GLY A 421 3.86 5.59 -29.62
N ASP A 422 2.75 5.27 -28.96
CA ASP A 422 2.47 5.64 -27.58
C ASP A 422 3.63 5.28 -26.63
N TYR A 423 4.04 6.28 -25.85
CA TYR A 423 5.01 6.17 -24.77
C TYR A 423 4.47 5.24 -23.67
N PRO A 424 5.05 4.06 -23.40
CA PRO A 424 4.65 3.27 -22.24
C PRO A 424 5.22 3.92 -20.98
N GLY A 425 4.33 4.23 -20.05
CA GLY A 425 4.65 4.97 -18.82
C GLY A 425 5.80 4.39 -18.00
N SER A 426 6.53 5.29 -17.34
CA SER A 426 7.50 4.99 -16.31
C SER A 426 6.83 4.32 -15.11
N GLY A 427 7.16 3.05 -14.83
CA GLY A 427 6.55 2.41 -13.66
C GLY A 427 6.92 0.97 -13.32
N VAL A 428 7.92 0.35 -13.97
CA VAL A 428 8.43 -0.95 -13.52
C VAL A 428 9.94 -0.86 -13.39
N ASP A 429 10.38 -0.90 -12.13
CA ASP A 429 11.78 -0.98 -11.74
C ASP A 429 12.27 -2.42 -11.99
N TYR A 430 12.93 -2.63 -13.13
CA TYR A 430 13.45 -3.93 -13.54
C TYR A 430 14.59 -4.43 -12.63
N ASP A 431 15.12 -3.59 -11.74
CA ASP A 431 16.12 -4.01 -10.74
C ASP A 431 15.52 -4.84 -9.59
N MET A 432 14.18 -4.89 -9.47
CA MET A 432 13.50 -5.82 -8.57
C MET A 432 13.56 -7.29 -9.06
N LEU A 433 14.15 -7.53 -10.24
CA LEU A 433 14.09 -8.83 -10.92
C LEU A 433 15.32 -9.71 -10.81
N GLY A 434 16.43 -9.26 -10.22
CA GLY A 434 17.54 -10.16 -9.87
C GLY A 434 17.99 -11.02 -11.05
N PHE A 435 18.28 -10.38 -12.19
CA PHE A 435 19.19 -10.95 -13.16
C PHE A 435 20.61 -10.86 -12.59
N ASP A 436 21.43 -11.82 -12.97
CA ASP A 436 22.89 -11.79 -12.77
C ASP A 436 23.50 -10.56 -13.45
#